data_AF-A0A384JRT9-F1
#
_entry.id   AF-A0A384JRT9-F1
#
_cell.length_a   1.000
_cell.length_b   1.000
_cell.length_c   1.000
_cell.angle_alpha   90.00
_cell.angle_beta   90.00
_cell.angle_gamma   90.00
#
_symmetry.space_group_name_H-M   'P 1'
#
loop_
_entity.id
_entity.type
_entity.pdbx_description
1 polymer ?
#
loop_
_entity_poly.entity_id
_entity_poly.type
_entity_poly.pdbx_seq_one_letter_code
_entity_poly.pdbx_strand_id
1 'polypeptide(L)'
;MTGFDQLDQNALGIAALIFSVVALLQMCLLVFRQLLLSAEGYHRCTESVIGLWSKGTYRRFNMKEFQFEVIFESPIISIASLINKSHPIRKKEIFYVDGTPTSYRDTKLFKRDQGGERIRRIHMADDEQSTWITLLSSLQLKELTSRAWDKQVRSKNPHINELIMGPEYELAVGIQVRTRSWNFVPTGVTKPYATTTISHIIEIMALMGMYWRVFDQIQWKLRAEGNSFIVTSDIDQSLGVIIRFTITGRRRLRKTLLFLLII
;
A
#
# COMPACT_ATOMS: atom_id res chain seq x y z
N MET A 1 73.20 1.79 29.64
CA MET A 1 72.11 1.21 28.82
C MET A 1 70.78 1.51 29.49
N THR A 2 70.37 2.78 29.53
CA THR A 2 69.21 3.18 30.36
C THR A 2 68.38 4.33 29.77
N GLY A 3 68.96 5.23 28.97
CA GLY A 3 68.20 6.35 28.38
C GLY A 3 67.53 6.05 27.03
N PHE A 4 68.20 5.30 26.13
CA PHE A 4 67.67 4.97 24.80
C PHE A 4 66.55 3.91 24.86
N ASP A 5 66.71 2.86 25.67
CA ASP A 5 65.66 1.84 25.87
C ASP A 5 64.37 2.43 26.45
N GLN A 6 64.48 3.48 27.27
CA GLN A 6 63.35 4.17 27.88
C GLN A 6 62.61 5.07 26.87
N LEU A 7 63.33 5.69 25.94
CA LEU A 7 62.75 6.45 24.82
C LEU A 7 61.99 5.53 23.84
N ASP A 8 62.58 4.38 23.49
CA ASP A 8 61.95 3.40 22.61
C ASP A 8 60.73 2.75 23.27
N GLN A 9 60.78 2.45 24.56
CA GLN A 9 59.66 1.92 25.32
C GLN A 9 58.47 2.91 25.40
N ASN A 10 58.76 4.20 25.58
CA ASN A 10 57.73 5.25 25.59
C ASN A 10 57.13 5.47 24.19
N ALA A 11 57.95 5.44 23.14
CA ALA A 11 57.49 5.57 21.75
C ALA A 11 56.57 4.39 21.35
N LEU A 12 56.94 3.17 21.72
CA LEU A 12 56.12 1.98 21.53
C LEU A 12 54.80 2.08 22.32
N GLY A 13 54.84 2.59 23.56
CA GLY A 13 53.64 2.81 24.37
C GLY A 13 52.67 3.81 23.75
N ILE A 14 53.18 4.93 23.22
CA ILE A 14 52.37 5.95 22.53
C ILE A 14 51.78 5.38 21.23
N ALA A 15 52.59 4.65 20.46
CA ALA A 15 52.11 4.00 19.23
C ALA A 15 50.99 3.00 19.53
N ALA A 16 51.16 2.14 20.54
CA ALA A 16 50.14 1.19 20.97
C ALA A 16 48.85 1.89 21.44
N LEU A 17 48.97 3.03 22.14
CA LEU A 17 47.83 3.84 22.55
C LEU A 17 47.04 4.37 21.35
N ILE A 18 47.75 4.89 20.33
CA ILE A 18 47.14 5.40 19.10
C ILE A 18 46.41 4.27 18.37
N PHE A 19 47.05 3.11 18.20
CA PHE A 19 46.42 1.96 17.55
C PHE A 19 45.18 1.47 18.29
N SER A 20 45.21 1.44 19.63
CA SER A 20 44.07 1.08 20.46
C SER A 20 42.90 2.06 20.32
N VAL A 21 43.18 3.38 20.33
CA VAL A 21 42.15 4.41 20.16
C VAL A 21 41.52 4.34 18.77
N VAL A 22 42.32 4.15 17.72
CA VAL A 22 41.81 4.00 16.35
C VAL A 22 40.97 2.73 16.22
N ALA A 23 41.42 1.61 16.77
CA ALA A 23 40.66 0.36 16.77
C ALA A 23 39.32 0.50 17.52
N LEU A 24 39.32 1.16 18.68
CA LEU A 24 38.10 1.45 19.44
C LEU A 24 37.13 2.31 18.62
N LEU A 25 37.64 3.35 17.96
CA LEU A 25 36.84 4.24 17.12
C LEU A 25 36.21 3.47 15.95
N GLN A 26 36.97 2.58 15.30
CA GLN A 26 36.47 1.73 14.23
C GLN A 26 35.33 0.82 14.72
N MET A 27 35.50 0.17 15.86
CA MET A 27 34.47 -0.70 16.43
C MET A 27 33.20 0.08 16.81
N CYS A 28 33.35 1.27 17.38
CA CYS A 28 32.21 2.16 17.66
C CYS A 28 31.46 2.54 16.38
N LEU A 29 32.17 2.89 15.30
CA LEU A 29 31.55 3.23 14.02
C LEU A 29 30.86 2.02 13.37
N LEU A 30 31.41 0.82 13.50
CA LEU A 30 30.81 -0.41 12.98
C LEU A 30 29.48 -0.72 13.69
N VAL A 31 29.46 -0.69 15.03
CA VAL A 31 28.24 -0.90 15.82
C VAL A 31 27.20 0.18 15.50
N PHE A 32 27.62 1.43 15.38
CA PHE A 32 26.72 2.53 15.03
C PHE A 32 26.11 2.36 13.63
N ARG A 33 26.90 1.95 12.63
CA ARG A 33 26.39 1.62 11.29
C ARG A 33 25.37 0.49 11.35
N GLN A 34 25.62 -0.55 12.14
CA GLN A 34 24.68 -1.67 12.29
C GLN A 34 23.34 -1.24 12.91
N LEU A 35 23.38 -0.32 13.88
CA LEU A 35 22.18 0.30 14.47
C LEU A 35 21.38 1.12 13.45
N LEU A 36 22.05 1.86 12.56
CA LEU A 36 21.38 2.65 11.52
C LEU A 36 20.80 1.79 10.41
N LEU A 37 21.47 0.69 10.03
CA LEU A 37 21.00 -0.26 9.03
C LEU A 37 19.77 -1.05 9.50
N SER A 38 19.57 -1.18 10.82
CA SER A 38 18.37 -1.79 11.40
C SER A 38 17.05 -1.13 10.95
N ALA A 39 17.10 0.09 10.38
CA ALA A 39 15.93 0.84 9.92
C ALA A 39 15.70 0.81 8.39
N GLU A 40 16.17 -0.24 7.69
CA GLU A 40 15.99 -0.40 6.23
C GLU A 40 14.53 -0.21 5.77
N GLY A 41 13.53 -0.58 6.57
CA GLY A 41 12.12 -0.42 6.18
C GLY A 41 11.67 1.01 5.89
N TYR A 42 12.37 2.02 6.40
CA TYR A 42 11.88 3.39 6.34
C TYR A 42 11.86 3.96 4.92
N HIS A 43 12.85 3.64 4.08
CA HIS A 43 12.89 4.10 2.69
C HIS A 43 11.80 3.46 1.82
N ARG A 44 11.27 2.29 2.23
CA ARG A 44 10.23 1.54 1.52
C ARG A 44 8.82 2.03 1.86
N CYS A 45 8.68 2.86 2.89
CA CYS A 45 7.41 3.42 3.36
C CYS A 45 7.30 4.93 3.08
N THR A 46 8.06 5.45 2.12
CA THR A 46 8.04 6.86 1.73
C THR A 46 6.74 7.24 1.01
N GLU A 47 6.50 8.55 0.91
CA GLU A 47 5.33 9.08 0.21
C GLU A 47 5.29 8.70 -1.28
N SER A 48 6.43 8.45 -1.93
CA SER A 48 6.46 7.94 -3.32
C SER A 48 5.88 6.53 -3.42
N VAL A 49 6.15 5.67 -2.42
CA VAL A 49 5.75 4.25 -2.44
C VAL A 49 4.31 4.03 -1.97
N ILE A 50 3.90 4.68 -0.87
CA ILE A 50 2.56 4.46 -0.24
C ILE A 50 1.68 5.70 -0.19
N GLY A 51 2.09 6.82 -0.77
CA GLY A 51 1.28 8.05 -0.77
C GLY A 51 1.07 8.59 0.64
N LEU A 52 -0.13 9.13 0.91
CA LEU A 52 -0.48 9.75 2.20
C LEU A 52 -0.44 8.78 3.39
N TRP A 53 -0.36 7.46 3.15
CA TRP A 53 -0.17 6.45 4.18
C TRP A 53 1.21 6.54 4.85
N SER A 54 2.18 7.19 4.20
CA SER A 54 3.51 7.46 4.78
C SER A 54 3.43 8.29 6.06
N LYS A 55 2.40 9.14 6.22
CA LYS A 55 2.20 9.96 7.42
C LYS A 55 1.96 9.14 8.69
N GLY A 56 1.48 7.90 8.55
CA GLY A 56 1.33 6.96 9.66
C GLY A 56 2.58 6.14 9.96
N THR A 57 3.68 6.36 9.23
CA THR A 57 4.93 5.64 9.40
C THR A 57 5.83 6.37 10.39
N TYR A 58 6.26 5.67 11.44
CA TYR A 58 7.16 6.21 12.45
C TYR A 58 8.18 5.16 12.91
N ARG A 59 9.27 5.66 13.50
CA ARG A 59 10.32 4.81 14.08
C ARG A 59 10.06 4.67 15.57
N ARG A 60 10.05 3.44 16.07
CA ARG A 60 9.94 3.12 17.48
C ARG A 60 11.24 2.50 17.94
N PHE A 61 11.82 3.01 19.03
CA PHE A 61 12.96 2.36 19.64
C PHE A 61 12.51 1.23 20.55
N ASN A 62 12.97 0.00 20.28
CA ASN A 62 12.73 -1.15 21.13
C ASN A 62 13.92 -1.34 22.08
N MET A 63 13.73 -0.96 23.35
CA MET A 63 14.76 -1.09 24.39
C MET A 63 15.14 -2.55 24.70
N LYS A 64 14.27 -3.52 24.41
CA LYS A 64 14.54 -4.93 24.72
C LYS A 64 15.57 -5.56 23.79
N GLU A 65 15.56 -5.13 22.52
CA GLU A 65 16.44 -5.67 21.47
C GLU A 65 17.51 -4.65 21.06
N PHE A 66 17.49 -3.45 21.65
CA PHE A 66 18.33 -2.30 21.29
C PHE A 66 18.30 -1.98 19.78
N GLN A 67 17.11 -2.07 19.17
CA GLN A 67 16.91 -1.87 17.74
C GLN A 67 15.80 -0.85 17.45
N PHE A 68 15.94 -0.15 16.33
CA PHE A 68 14.88 0.71 15.80
C PHE A 68 13.94 -0.12 14.93
N GLU A 69 12.67 -0.13 15.30
CA GLU A 69 11.60 -0.76 14.54
C GLU A 69 10.86 0.30 13.70
N VAL A 70 10.63 -0.01 12.43
CA VAL A 70 9.81 0.84 11.55
C VAL A 70 8.38 0.35 11.60
N ILE A 71 7.48 1.15 12.16
CA ILE A 71 6.05 0.87 12.18
C ILE A 71 5.40 1.63 11.03
N PHE A 72 4.59 0.93 10.23
CA PHE A 72 3.87 1.49 9.09
C PHE A 72 2.40 1.08 9.11
N GLU A 73 1.58 1.81 8.37
CA GLU A 73 0.17 1.50 8.18
C GLU A 73 -0.07 0.83 6.84
N SER A 74 -0.92 -0.18 6.84
CA SER A 74 -1.35 -0.93 5.66
C SER A 74 -2.86 -1.09 5.65
N PRO A 75 -3.52 -1.04 4.48
CA PRO A 75 -4.95 -1.24 4.40
C PRO A 75 -5.30 -2.72 4.46
N ILE A 76 -6.41 -3.01 5.14
CA ILE A 76 -7.21 -4.20 4.92
C ILE A 76 -8.36 -3.80 4.02
N ILE A 77 -8.44 -4.45 2.86
CA ILE A 77 -9.47 -4.18 1.87
C ILE A 77 -10.48 -5.31 1.95
N SER A 78 -11.72 -4.96 2.24
CA SER A 78 -12.83 -5.91 2.35
C SER A 78 -14.06 -5.32 1.72
N ILE A 79 -14.94 -6.16 1.22
CA ILE A 79 -16.27 -5.73 0.85
C ILE A 79 -17.16 -5.81 2.07
N ALA A 80 -17.91 -4.74 2.32
CA ALA A 80 -18.78 -4.59 3.46
C ALA A 80 -20.17 -4.20 2.99
N SER A 81 -21.19 -4.80 3.62
CA SER A 81 -22.56 -4.34 3.47
C SER A 81 -22.72 -3.02 4.24
N LEU A 82 -23.34 -2.04 3.59
CA LEU A 82 -23.71 -0.77 4.22
C LEU A 82 -24.92 -0.93 5.17
N ILE A 83 -25.69 -2.00 5.00
CA ILE A 83 -26.89 -2.35 5.77
C ILE A 83 -26.51 -3.18 7.01
N ASN A 84 -25.70 -4.23 6.83
CA ASN A 84 -25.24 -5.09 7.92
C ASN A 84 -23.75 -4.88 8.20
N LYS A 85 -23.44 -4.09 9.24
CA LYS A 85 -22.06 -3.72 9.62
C LYS A 85 -21.32 -4.91 10.26
N SER A 86 -20.97 -5.91 9.46
CA SER A 86 -20.01 -6.95 9.84
C SER A 86 -18.59 -6.40 9.77
N HIS A 87 -17.83 -6.49 10.86
CA HIS A 87 -16.49 -5.90 10.96
C HIS A 87 -15.40 -6.99 10.92
N PRO A 88 -14.53 -7.00 9.90
CA PRO A 88 -13.33 -7.87 9.87
C PRO A 88 -12.42 -7.72 11.10
N ILE A 89 -12.21 -6.49 11.58
CA ILE A 89 -11.53 -6.21 12.84
C ILE A 89 -12.54 -5.63 13.83
N ARG A 90 -12.73 -6.29 14.97
CA ARG A 90 -13.57 -5.78 16.07
C ARG A 90 -13.02 -4.43 16.54
N LYS A 91 -13.88 -3.39 16.57
CA LYS A 91 -13.63 -2.05 17.15
C LYS A 91 -12.75 -1.07 16.35
N LYS A 92 -12.52 -1.27 15.06
CA LYS A 92 -11.89 -0.25 14.20
C LYS A 92 -12.88 0.30 13.18
N GLU A 93 -12.79 1.60 12.92
CA GLU A 93 -13.60 2.28 11.92
C GLU A 93 -13.30 1.75 10.51
N ILE A 94 -14.36 1.60 9.71
CA ILE A 94 -14.30 1.21 8.31
C ILE A 94 -14.52 2.47 7.48
N PHE A 95 -13.56 2.78 6.62
CA PHE A 95 -13.69 3.87 5.66
C PHE A 95 -14.22 3.30 4.34
N TYR A 96 -15.38 3.78 3.92
CA TYR A 96 -16.02 3.32 2.68
C TYR A 96 -15.52 4.11 1.48
N VAL A 97 -15.31 3.42 0.36
CA VAL A 97 -14.96 4.00 -0.94
C VAL A 97 -16.25 4.44 -1.62
N ASP A 98 -16.52 5.74 -1.68
CA ASP A 98 -17.72 6.32 -2.31
C ASP A 98 -17.40 7.38 -3.39
N GLY A 99 -16.11 7.67 -3.63
CA GLY A 99 -15.65 8.67 -4.58
C GLY A 99 -15.75 10.12 -4.09
N THR A 100 -16.29 10.37 -2.90
CA THR A 100 -16.44 11.73 -2.33
C THR A 100 -15.11 12.30 -1.83
N PRO A 101 -14.98 13.64 -1.74
CA PRO A 101 -13.76 14.26 -1.20
C PRO A 101 -13.42 13.80 0.23
N THR A 102 -14.42 13.45 1.04
CA THR A 102 -14.24 12.89 2.39
C THR A 102 -13.66 11.48 2.31
N SER A 103 -14.21 10.61 1.46
CA SER A 103 -13.68 9.26 1.28
C SER A 103 -12.23 9.26 0.76
N TYR A 104 -11.83 10.19 -0.11
CA TYR A 104 -10.43 10.35 -0.51
C TYR A 104 -9.51 10.68 0.68
N ARG A 105 -9.95 11.52 1.61
CA ARG A 105 -9.18 11.87 2.81
C ARG A 105 -9.10 10.69 3.78
N ASP A 106 -10.22 10.03 4.02
CA ASP A 106 -10.36 8.91 4.96
C ASP A 106 -9.56 7.69 4.50
N THR A 107 -9.55 7.43 3.20
CA THR A 107 -8.75 6.36 2.57
C THR A 107 -7.30 6.76 2.31
N LYS A 108 -6.88 7.97 2.72
CA LYS A 108 -5.52 8.51 2.58
C LYS A 108 -5.03 8.46 1.13
N LEU A 109 -5.83 8.98 0.20
CA LEU A 109 -5.51 9.06 -1.22
C LEU A 109 -5.53 10.51 -1.72
N PHE A 110 -4.71 10.79 -2.73
CA PHE A 110 -4.73 12.07 -3.42
C PHE A 110 -5.94 12.18 -4.36
N LYS A 111 -6.70 13.27 -4.25
CA LYS A 111 -7.73 13.61 -5.24
C LYS A 111 -7.08 14.01 -6.56
N ARG A 112 -7.58 13.49 -7.68
CA ARG A 112 -6.97 13.67 -9.01
C ARG A 112 -7.01 15.12 -9.53
N ASP A 113 -7.91 15.96 -9.03
CA ASP A 113 -8.16 17.32 -9.56
C ASP A 113 -7.11 18.37 -9.15
N GLN A 114 -6.32 18.16 -8.10
CA GLN A 114 -5.29 19.12 -7.65
C GLN A 114 -3.88 18.83 -8.17
N GLY A 115 -3.71 17.79 -9.01
CA GLY A 115 -2.40 17.31 -9.42
C GLY A 115 -2.42 16.48 -10.70
N GLY A 116 -3.32 16.80 -11.63
CA GLY A 116 -3.54 16.05 -12.88
C GLY A 116 -2.28 15.81 -13.72
N GLU A 117 -1.24 16.65 -13.55
CA GLU A 117 0.08 16.46 -14.16
C GLU A 117 1.04 15.60 -13.34
N ARG A 118 1.03 15.68 -12.00
CA ARG A 118 1.95 14.89 -11.16
C ARG A 118 1.63 13.40 -11.30
N ILE A 119 0.36 13.00 -11.19
CA ILE A 119 -0.03 11.59 -11.35
C ILE A 119 0.21 11.09 -12.78
N ARG A 120 0.09 11.95 -13.81
CA ARG A 120 0.41 11.60 -15.20
C ARG A 120 1.92 11.45 -15.47
N ARG A 121 2.77 12.26 -14.82
CA ARG A 121 4.23 12.11 -14.87
C ARG A 121 4.72 10.90 -14.06
N ILE A 122 4.07 10.60 -12.94
CA ILE A 122 4.37 9.42 -12.10
C ILE A 122 4.06 8.10 -12.86
N HIS A 123 3.08 8.08 -13.76
CA HIS A 123 2.60 6.85 -14.43
C HIS A 123 3.45 6.34 -15.60
N MET A 124 4.44 7.08 -16.09
CA MET A 124 5.24 6.69 -17.26
C MET A 124 6.64 6.19 -16.90
N ALA A 125 7.10 6.34 -15.65
CA ALA A 125 8.48 6.01 -15.27
C ALA A 125 8.66 5.31 -13.91
N ASP A 126 7.73 5.43 -12.95
CA ASP A 126 7.92 4.86 -11.62
C ASP A 126 7.03 3.65 -11.34
N ASP A 127 7.61 2.45 -11.49
CA ASP A 127 7.17 1.23 -10.80
C ASP A 127 7.53 1.28 -9.30
N GLU A 128 7.63 2.46 -8.69
CA GLU A 128 7.97 2.61 -7.26
C GLU A 128 6.72 2.47 -6.37
N GLN A 129 5.55 2.87 -6.85
CA GLN A 129 4.33 2.88 -6.03
C GLN A 129 3.82 1.46 -5.75
N SER A 130 3.16 1.29 -4.60
CA SER A 130 2.50 0.03 -4.24
C SER A 130 1.23 -0.16 -5.05
N THR A 131 1.03 -1.36 -5.61
CA THR A 131 -0.07 -1.68 -6.53
C THR A 131 -1.46 -1.51 -5.92
N TRP A 132 -1.59 -1.67 -4.60
CA TRP A 132 -2.85 -1.44 -3.90
C TRP A 132 -3.25 0.05 -3.86
N ILE A 133 -2.31 1.00 -3.88
CA ILE A 133 -2.63 2.44 -4.03
C ILE A 133 -3.30 2.68 -5.38
N THR A 134 -2.75 2.07 -6.43
CA THR A 134 -3.31 2.15 -7.78
C THR A 134 -4.70 1.53 -7.85
N LEU A 135 -4.92 0.40 -7.18
CA LEU A 135 -6.24 -0.24 -7.05
C LEU A 135 -7.23 0.69 -6.35
N LEU A 136 -6.90 1.20 -5.16
CA LEU A 136 -7.78 2.06 -4.37
C LEU A 136 -8.11 3.37 -5.10
N SER A 137 -7.12 4.00 -5.74
CA SER A 137 -7.34 5.19 -6.57
C SER A 137 -8.27 4.91 -7.75
N SER A 138 -8.15 3.72 -8.35
CA SER A 138 -9.01 3.29 -9.45
C SER A 138 -10.43 3.00 -8.99
N LEU A 139 -10.60 2.37 -7.82
CA LEU A 139 -11.92 2.14 -7.19
C LEU A 139 -12.64 3.45 -6.89
N GLN A 140 -11.96 4.39 -6.22
CA GLN A 140 -12.54 5.72 -5.93
C GLN A 140 -12.99 6.44 -7.21
N LEU A 141 -12.15 6.40 -8.25
CA LEU A 141 -12.48 7.02 -9.53
C LEU A 141 -13.67 6.34 -10.20
N LYS A 142 -13.71 5.00 -10.20
CA LYS A 142 -14.82 4.24 -10.77
C LYS A 142 -16.12 4.57 -10.08
N GLU A 143 -16.12 4.56 -8.75
CA GLU A 143 -17.30 4.85 -7.95
C GLU A 143 -17.82 6.27 -8.21
N LEU A 144 -16.93 7.27 -8.21
CA LEU A 144 -17.26 8.64 -8.57
C LEU A 144 -17.90 8.74 -9.97
N THR A 145 -17.29 8.10 -10.97
CA THR A 145 -17.80 8.13 -12.36
C THR A 145 -19.12 7.38 -12.51
N SER A 146 -19.28 6.27 -11.79
CA SER A 146 -20.49 5.45 -11.78
C SER A 146 -21.67 6.24 -11.21
N ARG A 147 -21.49 6.84 -10.03
CA ARG A 147 -22.50 7.69 -9.38
C ARG A 147 -22.86 8.92 -10.21
N ALA A 148 -21.88 9.56 -10.84
CA ALA A 148 -22.12 10.69 -11.72
C ALA A 148 -22.95 10.30 -12.95
N TRP A 149 -22.65 9.15 -13.56
CA TRP A 149 -23.43 8.61 -14.68
C TRP A 149 -24.85 8.22 -14.25
N ASP A 150 -24.99 7.49 -13.14
CA ASP A 150 -26.28 7.07 -12.58
C ASP A 150 -27.19 8.28 -12.28
N LYS A 151 -26.63 9.31 -11.64
CA LYS A 151 -27.33 10.59 -11.43
C LYS A 151 -27.77 11.22 -12.76
N GLN A 152 -26.90 11.24 -13.77
CA GLN A 152 -27.20 11.81 -15.08
C GLN A 152 -28.31 11.04 -15.81
N VAL A 153 -28.33 9.71 -15.71
CA VAL A 153 -29.36 8.86 -16.32
C VAL A 153 -30.70 9.07 -15.64
N ARG A 154 -30.75 9.07 -14.29
CA ARG A 154 -31.99 9.37 -13.54
C ARG A 154 -32.55 10.75 -13.86
N SER A 155 -31.70 11.77 -13.97
CA SER A 155 -32.14 13.13 -14.32
C SER A 155 -32.72 13.24 -15.73
N LYS A 156 -32.43 12.30 -16.64
CA LYS A 156 -32.89 12.34 -18.05
C LYS A 156 -34.18 11.55 -18.31
N ASN A 157 -34.49 10.53 -17.51
CA ASN A 157 -35.71 9.72 -17.65
C ASN A 157 -36.64 9.88 -16.44
N PRO A 158 -37.31 11.04 -16.25
CA PRO A 158 -38.34 11.20 -15.23
C PRO A 158 -39.65 10.56 -15.73
N HIS A 159 -39.75 9.23 -15.72
CA HIS A 159 -41.05 8.59 -15.90
C HIS A 159 -41.82 8.66 -14.57
N ILE A 160 -42.86 9.49 -14.57
CA ILE A 160 -44.03 9.47 -13.68
C ILE A 160 -43.75 9.98 -12.24
N ASN A 161 -43.93 11.29 -12.04
CA ASN A 161 -44.32 12.00 -10.81
C ASN A 161 -43.64 11.70 -9.45
N GLU A 162 -42.67 10.80 -9.38
CA GLU A 162 -41.90 10.52 -8.18
C GLU A 162 -40.42 10.70 -8.49
N LEU A 163 -39.70 11.43 -7.63
CA LEU A 163 -38.25 11.44 -7.67
C LEU A 163 -37.80 9.99 -7.54
N ILE A 164 -37.21 9.40 -8.58
CA ILE A 164 -36.56 8.08 -8.47
C ILE A 164 -35.47 8.25 -7.41
N MET A 165 -35.72 7.73 -6.20
CA MET A 165 -34.73 7.73 -5.13
C MET A 165 -33.45 7.04 -5.64
N GLY A 166 -32.31 7.56 -5.18
CA GLY A 166 -31.01 6.93 -5.48
C GLY A 166 -31.02 5.46 -5.07
N PRO A 167 -30.19 4.60 -5.70
CA PRO A 167 -30.18 3.21 -5.30
C PRO A 167 -29.62 3.16 -3.87
N GLU A 168 -30.24 2.38 -3.00
CA GLU A 168 -29.57 2.04 -1.75
C GLU A 168 -28.39 1.14 -2.10
N TYR A 169 -27.19 1.69 -2.00
CA TYR A 169 -25.98 0.92 -2.22
C TYR A 169 -25.88 -0.09 -1.07
N GLU A 170 -26.18 -1.35 -1.34
CA GLU A 170 -26.11 -2.40 -0.34
C GLU A 170 -24.65 -2.77 -0.03
N LEU A 171 -23.78 -2.65 -1.04
CA LEU A 171 -22.40 -3.15 -1.01
C LEU A 171 -21.41 -2.01 -1.31
N ALA A 172 -20.36 -1.89 -0.49
CA ALA A 172 -19.28 -0.95 -0.74
C ALA A 172 -17.93 -1.56 -0.37
N VAL A 173 -16.86 -1.07 -1.01
CA VAL A 173 -15.51 -1.43 -0.62
C VAL A 173 -15.16 -0.66 0.67
N GLY A 174 -14.91 -1.41 1.73
CA GLY A 174 -14.46 -0.91 3.03
C GLY A 174 -12.95 -1.06 3.19
N ILE A 175 -12.34 -0.04 3.81
CA ILE A 175 -10.92 0.00 4.12
C ILE A 175 -10.75 0.12 5.64
N GLN A 176 -9.95 -0.78 6.20
CA GLN A 176 -9.55 -0.72 7.61
C GLN A 176 -8.04 -0.50 7.73
N VAL A 177 -7.63 0.39 8.64
CA VAL A 177 -6.21 0.68 8.88
C VAL A 177 -5.61 -0.32 9.86
N ARG A 178 -4.58 -1.03 9.41
CA ARG A 178 -3.77 -1.93 10.25
C ARG A 178 -2.33 -1.43 10.33
N THR A 179 -1.86 -1.24 11.55
CA THR A 179 -0.45 -0.99 11.85
C THR A 179 0.33 -2.31 11.81
N ARG A 180 1.50 -2.29 11.19
CA ARG A 180 2.43 -3.41 11.07
C ARG A 180 3.85 -2.89 11.33
N SER A 181 4.71 -3.79 11.76
CA SER A 181 6.15 -3.54 11.85
C SER A 181 6.86 -4.12 10.65
N TRP A 182 7.85 -3.38 10.16
CA TRP A 182 8.70 -3.79 9.05
C TRP A 182 9.57 -5.00 9.38
N ASN A 183 9.88 -5.23 10.66
CA ASN A 183 10.70 -6.38 11.08
C ASN A 183 10.02 -7.72 10.79
N PHE A 184 8.69 -7.73 10.64
CA PHE A 184 7.91 -8.91 10.27
C PHE A 184 7.58 -8.98 8.77
N VAL A 185 8.11 -8.06 7.95
CA VAL A 185 7.97 -8.11 6.50
C VAL A 185 9.07 -9.02 5.95
N PRO A 186 8.73 -10.08 5.21
CA PRO A 186 9.74 -10.97 4.64
C PRO A 186 10.68 -10.26 3.67
N THR A 187 11.91 -10.75 3.59
CA THR A 187 12.99 -10.14 2.80
C THR A 187 12.70 -10.07 1.30
N GLY A 188 11.87 -10.98 0.78
CA GLY A 188 11.41 -10.97 -0.62
C GLY A 188 10.45 -9.82 -0.96
N VAL A 189 9.88 -9.15 0.05
CA VAL A 189 8.90 -8.09 -0.16
C VAL A 189 9.52 -6.71 0.04
N THR A 190 9.58 -5.96 -1.06
CA THR A 190 10.20 -4.64 -1.11
C THR A 190 9.25 -3.49 -0.82
N LYS A 191 7.94 -3.73 -0.78
CA LYS A 191 6.92 -2.70 -0.60
C LYS A 191 5.86 -3.11 0.42
N PRO A 192 5.27 -2.16 1.17
CA PRO A 192 4.09 -2.42 1.99
C PRO A 192 2.98 -3.09 1.19
N TYR A 193 2.43 -4.19 1.72
CA TYR A 193 1.34 -4.93 1.10
C TYR A 193 0.01 -4.70 1.83
N ALA A 194 -1.08 -4.68 1.07
CA ALA A 194 -2.43 -4.70 1.59
C ALA A 194 -2.85 -6.13 1.95
N THR A 195 -3.84 -6.30 2.81
CA THR A 195 -4.39 -7.61 3.17
C THR A 195 -5.86 -7.69 2.76
N THR A 196 -6.27 -8.81 2.20
CA THR A 196 -7.65 -9.07 1.77
C THR A 196 -7.86 -10.57 1.63
N THR A 197 -9.09 -11.01 1.42
CA THR A 197 -9.44 -12.41 1.16
C THR A 197 -9.66 -12.63 -0.34
N ILE A 198 -9.53 -13.88 -0.79
CA ILE A 198 -9.77 -14.23 -2.20
C ILE A 198 -11.22 -13.90 -2.62
N SER A 199 -12.19 -14.14 -1.75
CA SER A 199 -13.61 -13.83 -2.01
C SER A 199 -13.81 -12.33 -2.28
N HIS A 200 -13.27 -11.48 -1.40
CA HIS A 200 -13.33 -10.03 -1.60
C HIS A 200 -12.60 -9.58 -2.86
N ILE A 201 -11.48 -10.21 -3.23
CA ILE A 201 -10.81 -9.90 -4.50
C ILE A 201 -11.71 -10.22 -5.69
N ILE A 202 -12.36 -11.39 -5.72
CA ILE A 202 -13.24 -11.79 -6.82
C ILE A 202 -14.36 -10.75 -6.98
N GLU A 203 -15.00 -10.38 -5.87
CA GLU A 203 -16.06 -9.39 -5.84
C GLU A 203 -15.54 -7.99 -6.26
N ILE A 204 -14.39 -7.53 -5.76
CA ILE A 204 -13.78 -6.25 -6.15
C ILE A 204 -13.45 -6.24 -7.66
N MET A 205 -12.95 -7.35 -8.20
CA MET A 205 -12.67 -7.45 -9.64
C MET A 205 -13.95 -7.39 -10.47
N ALA A 206 -15.02 -8.02 -10.00
CA ALA A 206 -16.34 -7.91 -10.62
C ALA A 206 -16.87 -6.47 -10.60
N LEU A 207 -16.77 -5.76 -9.46
CA LEU A 207 -17.12 -4.33 -9.34
C LEU A 207 -16.27 -3.45 -10.27
N MET A 208 -15.00 -3.81 -10.46
CA MET A 208 -14.11 -3.17 -11.42
C MET A 208 -14.42 -3.54 -12.88
N GLY A 209 -15.44 -4.37 -13.15
CA GLY A 209 -15.81 -4.83 -14.49
C GLY A 209 -14.69 -5.59 -15.19
N MET A 210 -13.90 -6.32 -14.42
CA MET A 210 -12.87 -7.24 -14.91
C MET A 210 -13.44 -8.65 -14.99
N TYR A 211 -12.88 -9.47 -15.87
CA TYR A 211 -13.27 -10.87 -16.00
C TYR A 211 -12.03 -11.76 -15.83
N TRP A 212 -12.24 -12.95 -15.27
CA TRP A 212 -11.19 -13.91 -15.03
C TRP A 212 -10.83 -14.64 -16.32
N ARG A 213 -9.55 -14.57 -16.71
CA ARG A 213 -8.98 -15.35 -17.81
C ARG A 213 -8.50 -16.71 -17.34
N VAL A 214 -7.87 -16.74 -16.16
CA VAL A 214 -7.39 -17.94 -15.51
C VAL A 214 -7.76 -17.82 -14.04
N PHE A 215 -8.41 -18.83 -13.50
CA PHE A 215 -8.77 -18.89 -12.09
C PHE A 215 -8.53 -20.30 -11.59
N ASP A 216 -7.28 -20.57 -11.21
CA ASP A 216 -6.88 -21.84 -10.62
C ASP A 216 -6.51 -21.61 -9.14
N GLN A 217 -7.34 -22.14 -8.23
CA GLN A 217 -7.11 -22.06 -6.78
C GLN A 217 -6.14 -23.13 -6.27
N ILE A 218 -5.94 -24.22 -7.03
CA ILE A 218 -5.03 -25.30 -6.64
C ILE A 218 -3.59 -24.85 -6.86
N GLN A 219 -3.32 -24.28 -8.04
CA GLN A 219 -2.00 -23.74 -8.39
C GLN A 219 -1.85 -22.25 -8.04
N TRP A 220 -2.87 -21.63 -7.43
CA TRP A 220 -2.95 -20.19 -7.15
C TRP A 220 -2.55 -19.32 -8.35
N LYS A 221 -2.91 -19.77 -9.56
CA LYS A 221 -2.66 -19.08 -10.81
C LYS A 221 -3.92 -18.31 -11.19
N LEU A 222 -3.92 -17.03 -10.85
CA LEU A 222 -5.05 -16.12 -10.99
C LEU A 222 -4.68 -15.02 -11.97
N ARG A 223 -5.50 -14.83 -12.99
CA ARG A 223 -5.36 -13.74 -13.96
C ARG A 223 -6.72 -13.18 -14.31
N ALA A 224 -6.93 -11.90 -14.04
CA ALA A 224 -8.11 -11.16 -14.49
C ALA A 224 -7.70 -9.99 -15.37
N GLU A 225 -8.53 -9.68 -16.35
CA GLU A 225 -8.32 -8.58 -17.29
C GLU A 225 -9.63 -7.85 -17.53
N GLY A 226 -9.56 -6.54 -17.77
CA GLY A 226 -10.72 -5.74 -18.14
C GLY A 226 -10.54 -4.27 -17.83
N ASN A 227 -11.22 -3.40 -18.58
CA ASN A 227 -11.18 -1.95 -18.36
C ASN A 227 -9.76 -1.33 -18.29
N SER A 228 -8.81 -1.87 -19.06
CA SER A 228 -7.38 -1.48 -19.05
C SER A 228 -6.63 -1.81 -17.75
N PHE A 229 -7.17 -2.73 -16.96
CA PHE A 229 -6.53 -3.29 -15.77
C PHE A 229 -6.17 -4.75 -16.01
N ILE A 230 -5.06 -5.17 -15.41
CA ILE A 230 -4.67 -6.57 -15.31
C ILE A 230 -4.34 -6.88 -13.86
N VAL A 231 -4.87 -8.00 -13.39
CA VAL A 231 -4.54 -8.60 -12.12
C VAL A 231 -3.87 -9.94 -12.35
N THR A 232 -2.74 -10.15 -11.70
CA THR A 232 -1.99 -11.41 -11.72
C THR A 232 -1.64 -11.82 -10.30
N SER A 233 -1.71 -13.11 -9.99
CA SER A 233 -1.13 -13.65 -8.76
C SER A 233 0.27 -14.19 -8.98
N ASP A 234 1.03 -14.20 -7.90
CA ASP A 234 2.33 -14.87 -7.77
C ASP A 234 2.38 -15.56 -6.40
N ILE A 235 3.14 -16.64 -6.29
CA ILE A 235 3.30 -17.37 -5.03
C ILE A 235 4.65 -16.98 -4.43
N ASP A 236 4.59 -16.33 -3.27
CA ASP A 236 5.74 -16.05 -2.44
C ASP A 236 5.85 -17.09 -1.31
N GLN A 237 7.05 -17.59 -1.08
CA GLN A 237 7.30 -18.66 -0.11
C GLN A 237 7.02 -18.25 1.34
N SER A 238 7.00 -16.96 1.64
CA SER A 238 6.89 -16.40 2.99
C SER A 238 5.53 -15.76 3.30
N LEU A 239 4.86 -15.21 2.29
CA LEU A 239 3.53 -14.57 2.43
C LEU A 239 2.38 -15.38 1.82
N GLY A 240 2.68 -16.41 1.02
CA GLY A 240 1.68 -17.15 0.26
C GLY A 240 1.33 -16.44 -1.04
N VAL A 241 0.04 -16.21 -1.29
CA VAL A 241 -0.43 -15.66 -2.57
C VAL A 241 -0.36 -14.14 -2.57
N ILE A 242 0.47 -13.58 -3.43
CA ILE A 242 0.57 -12.14 -3.68
C ILE A 242 -0.19 -11.79 -4.94
N ILE A 243 -1.01 -10.74 -4.88
CA ILE A 243 -1.78 -10.26 -6.02
C ILE A 243 -1.23 -8.91 -6.47
N ARG A 244 -0.92 -8.79 -7.76
CA ARG A 244 -0.42 -7.57 -8.38
C ARG A 244 -1.51 -6.97 -9.26
N PHE A 245 -1.85 -5.70 -9.01
CA PHE A 245 -2.76 -4.91 -9.83
C PHE A 245 -1.95 -3.95 -10.70
N THR A 246 -2.18 -3.97 -12.02
CA THR A 246 -1.46 -3.15 -13.00
C THR A 246 -2.42 -2.50 -13.99
N ILE A 247 -2.02 -1.35 -14.55
CA ILE A 247 -2.76 -0.64 -15.59
C ILE A 247 -2.02 -0.85 -16.92
N THR A 248 -2.70 -1.37 -17.94
CA THR A 248 -2.05 -1.80 -19.19
C THR A 248 -2.21 -0.87 -20.40
N GLY A 249 -2.91 0.27 -20.28
CA GLY A 249 -2.97 1.23 -21.40
C GLY A 249 -3.90 2.43 -21.23
N ARG A 250 -3.84 3.37 -22.19
CA ARG A 250 -4.60 4.64 -22.20
C ARG A 250 -6.12 4.39 -22.09
N ARG A 251 -6.71 4.97 -21.05
CA ARG A 251 -8.14 4.90 -20.68
C ARG A 251 -9.06 5.27 -21.86
N ARG A 252 -9.74 4.28 -22.46
CA ARG A 252 -10.98 4.48 -23.22
C ARG A 252 -12.15 3.95 -22.39
N LEU A 253 -12.58 4.72 -21.40
CA LEU A 253 -13.87 4.51 -20.73
C LEU A 253 -14.98 4.94 -21.70
N ARG A 254 -15.48 4.02 -22.53
CA ARG A 254 -16.64 4.32 -23.39
C ARG A 254 -17.72 3.25 -23.47
N LYS A 255 -17.53 2.05 -22.90
CA LYS A 255 -18.49 0.93 -23.11
C LYS A 255 -18.85 0.02 -21.93
N THR A 256 -18.32 0.22 -20.72
CA THR A 256 -18.52 -0.74 -19.60
C THR A 256 -19.35 -0.15 -18.45
N LEU A 257 -20.42 0.58 -18.76
CA LEU A 257 -21.46 0.93 -17.78
C LEU A 257 -22.66 -0.05 -17.84
N LEU A 258 -22.69 -0.93 -18.84
CA LEU A 258 -23.82 -1.87 -19.03
C LEU A 258 -23.78 -3.10 -18.10
N PHE A 259 -22.63 -3.47 -17.53
CA PHE A 259 -22.51 -4.68 -16.71
C PHE A 259 -22.83 -4.48 -15.21
N LEU A 260 -22.82 -3.24 -14.73
CA LEU A 260 -23.21 -2.92 -13.34
C LEU A 260 -24.73 -2.91 -13.13
N LEU A 261 -25.52 -3.14 -14.19
CA LEU A 261 -26.98 -3.24 -14.16
C LEU A 261 -27.49 -4.70 -14.11
N ILE A 262 -26.61 -5.72 -14.07
CA ILE A 262 -27.00 -7.15 -14.09
C ILE A 262 -26.54 -7.90 -12.81
N ILE A 263 -26.12 -7.20 -11.76
CA ILE A 263 -25.94 -7.83 -10.43
C ILE A 263 -26.85 -7.12 -9.44
#